data_AF-A0A972VV98-F1
#
_entry.id   AF-A0A972VV98-F1
#
_cell.length_a   1.000
_cell.length_b   1.000
_cell.length_c   1.000
_cell.angle_alpha   90.00
_cell.angle_beta   90.00
_cell.angle_gamma   90.00
#
_symmetry.space_group_name_H-M   'P 1'
#
loop_
_entity.id
_entity.type
_entity.pdbx_description
1 polymer ?
#
loop_
_entity_poly.entity_id
_entity_poly.type
_entity_poly.pdbx_seq_one_letter_code
_entity_poly.pdbx_strand_id
1 'polypeptide(L)' 'MQELWQLVDAAARGNTSVLIRGETGAGKEIVARQLHLLSARRKGPFIAINCGAIPADLLESE' A
#
# COMPACT_ATOMS: atom_id res chain seq x y z
N MET A 1 -10.52 -3.97 -14.01
CA MET A 1 -10.79 -3.01 -12.91
C MET A 1 -11.63 -3.59 -11.78
N GLN A 2 -12.76 -4.26 -12.06
CA GLN A 2 -13.62 -4.80 -11.01
C GLN A 2 -12.94 -5.87 -10.13
N GLU A 3 -12.19 -6.78 -10.74
CA GLU A 3 -11.41 -7.81 -10.02
C GLU A 3 -10.38 -7.23 -9.05
N LEU A 4 -9.70 -6.14 -9.44
CA LEU A 4 -8.75 -5.46 -8.55
C LEU A 4 -9.44 -4.98 -7.28
N TRP A 5 -10.62 -4.36 -7.40
CA TRP A 5 -11.35 -3.86 -6.24
C TRP A 5 -11.90 -4.97 -5.36
N GLN A 6 -12.26 -6.13 -5.92
CA GLN A 6 -12.61 -7.31 -5.14
C GLN A 6 -11.43 -7.85 -4.34
N LEU A 7 -10.24 -7.90 -4.94
CA LEU A 7 -9.01 -8.29 -4.23
C LEU A 7 -8.66 -7.30 -3.12
N VAL A 8 -8.83 -6.00 -3.37
CA VAL A 8 -8.61 -4.95 -2.37
C VAL A 8 -9.57 -5.13 -1.18
N ASP A 9 -10.86 -5.35 -1.43
CA ASP A 9 -11.83 -5.57 -0.35
C ASP A 9 -11.50 -6.82 0.48
N ALA A 10 -11.16 -7.93 -0.18
CA ALA A 10 -10.77 -9.16 0.49
C ALA A 10 -9.49 -9.00 1.32
N ALA A 11 -8.46 -8.34 0.76
CA ALA A 11 -7.19 -8.13 1.44
C ALA A 11 -7.32 -7.16 2.63
N ALA A 12 -8.14 -6.12 2.51
CA ALA A 12 -8.35 -5.12 3.57
C ALA A 12 -8.98 -5.70 4.85
N ARG A 13 -9.75 -6.79 4.74
CA ARG A 13 -10.32 -7.50 5.90
C ARG A 13 -9.28 -8.24 6.72
N GLY A 14 -8.14 -8.59 6.12
CA GLY A 14 -7.05 -9.32 6.75
C GLY A 14 -6.03 -8.42 7.44
N ASN A 15 -5.11 -9.06 8.15
CA ASN A 15 -3.91 -8.44 8.72
C ASN A 15 -2.63 -9.03 8.11
N THR A 16 -2.63 -9.24 6.79
CA THR A 16 -1.46 -9.75 6.07
C THR A 16 -0.77 -8.63 5.31
N SER A 17 0.51 -8.82 5.02
CA SER A 17 1.25 -7.94 4.12
C SER A 17 0.75 -8.09 2.69
N VAL A 18 0.60 -6.97 1.98
CA VAL A 18 0.09 -6.93 0.61
C VAL A 18 1.16 -6.38 -0.33
N LEU A 19 1.45 -7.11 -1.41
CA LEU A 19 2.35 -6.68 -2.48
C LEU A 19 1.55 -6.16 -3.69
N ILE A 20 1.70 -4.88 -4.03
CA ILE A 20 1.05 -4.27 -5.19
C ILE A 20 2.03 -4.22 -6.34
N ARG A 21 1.73 -4.95 -7.43
CA ARG A 21 2.53 -4.96 -8.66
C ARG A 21 1.84 -4.15 -9.76
N GLY A 22 2.63 -3.54 -10.63
CA GLY A 22 2.16 -2.76 -11.77
C GLY A 22 3.24 -1.83 -12.30
N GLU A 23 3.00 -1.23 -13.45
CA GLU A 23 3.94 -0.32 -14.10
C GLU A 23 4.14 0.99 -13.31
N THR A 24 5.23 1.69 -13.59
CA THR A 24 5.48 3.03 -13.05
C THR A 24 4.37 3.98 -13.51
N GLY A 25 3.82 4.78 -12.58
CA GLY A 25 2.71 5.70 -12.88
C GLY A 25 1.31 5.09 -12.83
N ALA A 26 1.15 3.77 -12.64
CA ALA A 26 -0.16 3.11 -12.59
C ALA A 26 -1.03 3.42 -11.33
N GLY A 27 -0.61 4.34 -10.46
CA GLY A 27 -1.39 4.74 -9.29
C GLY A 27 -1.41 3.73 -8.14
N LYS A 28 -0.34 2.93 -7.97
CA LYS A 28 -0.23 1.92 -6.88
C LYS A 28 -0.47 2.49 -5.48
N GLU A 29 -0.11 3.75 -5.25
CA GLU A 29 -0.36 4.48 -3.99
C GLU A 29 -1.85 4.64 -3.67
N ILE A 30 -2.69 4.80 -4.71
CA ILE A 30 -4.15 4.89 -4.55
C ILE A 30 -4.69 3.55 -4.05
N VAL A 31 -4.19 2.43 -4.60
CA VAL A 31 -4.56 1.08 -4.16
C VAL A 31 -4.15 0.85 -2.70
N ALA A 32 -2.91 1.22 -2.33
CA ALA A 32 -2.42 1.12 -0.96
C ALA A 32 -3.27 1.93 0.03
N ARG A 33 -3.67 3.15 -0.35
CA ARG A 33 -4.54 4.01 0.47
C ARG A 33 -5.94 3.41 0.63
N GLN A 34 -6.51 2.83 -0.42
CA GLN A 34 -7.81 2.17 -0.34
C GLN A 34 -7.78 0.94 0.56
N LEU A 35 -6.72 0.12 0.49
CA LEU A 35 -6.51 -0.98 1.43
C LEU A 35 -6.55 -0.50 2.89
N HIS A 36 -5.85 0.60 3.21
CA HIS A 36 -5.87 1.16 4.56
C HIS A 36 -7.27 1.64 4.98
N LEU A 37 -7.95 2.40 4.11
CA LEU A 37 -9.28 2.97 4.38
C LEU A 37 -10.35 1.90 4.62
N LEU A 38 -10.25 0.77 3.91
CA LEU A 38 -11.19 -0.35 4.03
C LEU A 38 -10.83 -1.31 5.18
N SER A 39 -9.61 -1.21 5.73
CA SER A 39 -9.18 -2.09 6.81
C SER A 39 -9.72 -1.69 8.18
N ALA A 40 -9.64 -2.63 9.14
CA ALA A 40 -9.91 -2.34 10.55
C ALA A 40 -9.00 -1.25 11.15
N ARG A 41 -7.87 -0.95 10.50
CA ARG A 41 -6.86 0.04 10.95
C ARG A 41 -7.07 1.43 10.39
N ARG A 42 -8.13 1.68 9.62
CA ARG A 42 -8.40 2.96 8.95
C ARG A 42 -8.34 4.21 9.83
N LYS A 43 -8.54 4.06 11.15
CA LYS A 43 -8.45 5.16 12.13
C LYS A 43 -7.01 5.50 12.54
N GLY A 44 -6.07 4.60 12.31
CA GLY A 44 -4.64 4.80 12.57
C GLY A 44 -3.95 5.54 11.42
N PRO A 45 -2.70 5.97 11.64
CA PRO A 45 -1.93 6.68 10.62
C PRO A 45 -1.64 5.76 9.42
N PHE A 46 -1.66 6.36 8.23
CA PHE A 46 -1.16 5.75 6.99
C PHE A 46 0.12 6.47 6.60
N ILE A 47 1.25 5.79 6.75
CA ILE A 47 2.58 6.33 6.45
C ILE A 47 3.05 5.72 5.14
N ALA A 48 3.20 6.56 4.11
CA ALA A 48 3.73 6.15 2.82
C ALA A 48 5.22 6.51 2.77
N ILE A 49 6.05 5.53 2.39
CA ILE A 49 7.49 5.70 2.22
C ILE A 49 7.83 5.41 0.75
N ASN A 50 8.46 6.37 0.09
CA ASN A 50 8.97 6.19 -1.26
C ASN A 50 10.45 5.80 -1.20
N CYS A 51 10.74 4.50 -1.28
CA CYS A 51 12.11 4.00 -1.23
C CYS A 51 12.99 4.49 -2.39
N GLY A 52 12.41 4.88 -3.52
CA GLY A 52 13.16 5.43 -4.66
C GLY A 52 13.69 6.85 -4.43
N ALA A 53 13.17 7.55 -3.41
CA ALA A 53 13.62 8.88 -3.02
C ALA A 53 14.59 8.87 -1.83
N ILE A 54 14.88 7.69 -1.25
CA ILE A 54 15.76 7.53 -0.09
C ILE A 54 17.11 7.00 -0.57
N PRO A 55 18.24 7.67 -0.25
CA PRO A 55 19.57 7.14 -0.56
C PRO A 55 19.80 5.82 0.17
N ALA A 56 20.43 4.86 -0.49
CA ALA A 56 20.63 3.50 0.06
C ALA A 56 21.36 3.50 1.41
N ASP A 57 22.36 4.39 1.57
CA ASP A 57 23.13 4.52 2.81
C ASP A 57 22.29 5.02 4.00
N LEU A 58 21.15 5.67 3.72
CA LEU A 58 20.21 6.14 4.73
C LEU A 58 19.13 5.11 5.09
N LEU A 59 18.94 4.07 4.26
CA LEU A 59 17.88 3.08 4.42
C LEU A 59 18.19 2.05 5.52
N GLU A 60 19.46 1.78 5.80
CA GLU A 60 19.89 0.84 6.87
C GLU A 60 19.91 1.47 8.27
N SER A 61 19.69 2.79 8.38
CA SER A 61 19.79 3.52 9.66
C SER A 61 18.44 3.73 10.38
N GLU A 62 17.33 3.23 9.84
CA GLU A 62 15.96 3.36 10.39
C GLU A 62 15.28 2.01 10.66
#